data_AF-A0A453CBK7-F1
#
_entry.id   AF-A0A453CBK7-F1
#
_cell.length_a   1.000
_cell.length_b   1.000
_cell.length_c   1.000
_cell.angle_alpha   90.00
_cell.angle_beta   90.00
_cell.angle_gamma   90.00
#
_symmetry.space_group_name_H-M   'P 1'
#
loop_
_entity.id
_entity.type
_entity.pdbx_description
1 polymer ?
#
loop_
_entity_poly.entity_id
_entity_poly.type
_entity_poly.pdbx_seq_one_letter_code
_entity_poly.pdbx_strand_id
1 'polypeptide(L)'
;MASRRGAPPLPLRLRRLLRSPISRCACFIVALTVLLVVLSLRQIARVDLPRSDLPHQVPNEQLWVSNGYGYHACVTPTHRYIGPIESDRYMTVRSNGGLNQMRTGICDMIAVARLVNATLVIPQLDKRSFWQDTSTFKDIFNEPGFIKALEGDVHIVSDLPESLQSAPRARKHFTSWSGASYYEDVKELWKDHKVVHVPKSDSRLANNGLPIDIQRLRCRCLYQALRFSDPIEDLGKKLVERLKSRGKFIALHLRYEKDMLAFTGCTYGLSESEADELRIMREKTSHWKLKDINSTEQRSGGNCPLTPHEVGMFLRAMGYTKSTWIYIAAGEIYGGDKYISKLRSYFPNLVSKEVLATKEELEKFKNHASQVAALDYIISVESDVFIPSHSGNMARAVEGHRRFLGHRKTLTPDR
;
A
#
# COMPACT_ATOMS: atom_id res chain seq x y z
N MET A 1 -40.76 81.06 -36.07
CA MET A 1 -40.78 81.00 -34.59
C MET A 1 -40.84 79.55 -34.14
N ALA A 2 -39.72 78.98 -33.72
CA ALA A 2 -39.66 77.73 -32.94
C ALA A 2 -38.31 77.68 -32.23
N SER A 3 -38.36 77.73 -30.90
CA SER A 3 -37.22 77.85 -29.99
C SER A 3 -36.43 76.54 -29.86
N ARG A 4 -35.15 76.54 -30.23
CA ARG A 4 -34.19 75.48 -29.87
C ARG A 4 -33.76 75.69 -28.41
N ARG A 5 -34.25 74.85 -27.49
CA ARG A 5 -33.72 74.75 -26.12
C ARG A 5 -32.32 74.13 -26.18
N GLY A 6 -31.29 74.95 -26.06
CA GLY A 6 -29.92 74.52 -25.82
C GLY A 6 -29.78 73.94 -24.40
N ALA A 7 -29.02 72.85 -24.28
CA ALA A 7 -28.64 72.27 -23.00
C ALA A 7 -27.86 73.28 -22.14
N PRO A 8 -28.04 73.30 -20.81
CA PRO A 8 -27.33 74.23 -19.93
C PRO A 8 -25.82 73.92 -19.91
N PRO A 9 -24.95 74.93 -19.80
CA PRO A 9 -23.51 74.70 -19.72
C PRO A 9 -23.16 74.01 -18.40
N LEU A 10 -22.34 72.96 -18.48
CA LEU A 10 -21.75 72.28 -17.33
C LEU A 10 -21.05 73.29 -16.39
N PRO A 11 -21.23 73.18 -15.06
CA PRO A 11 -20.65 74.12 -14.11
C PRO A 11 -19.12 74.13 -14.19
N LEU A 12 -18.52 75.32 -14.12
CA LEU A 12 -17.07 75.59 -14.27
C LEU A 12 -16.14 74.76 -13.35
N ARG A 13 -16.67 74.12 -12.30
CA ARG A 13 -15.92 73.19 -11.44
C ARG A 13 -15.63 71.83 -12.09
N LEU A 14 -16.46 71.34 -13.00
CA LEU A 14 -16.26 70.02 -13.64
C LEU A 14 -15.20 70.06 -14.76
N ARG A 15 -14.99 71.22 -15.40
CA ARG A 15 -13.96 71.40 -16.45
C ARG A 15 -12.52 71.46 -15.90
N ARG A 16 -12.33 71.74 -14.59
CA ARG A 16 -10.99 71.75 -13.96
C ARG A 16 -10.54 70.40 -13.43
N LEU A 17 -11.45 69.49 -13.07
CA LEU A 17 -11.10 68.15 -12.59
C LEU A 17 -10.58 67.24 -13.71
N LEU A 18 -11.11 67.33 -14.94
CA LEU A 18 -10.67 66.53 -16.10
C LEU A 18 -9.34 66.98 -16.75
N ARG A 19 -8.74 68.09 -16.28
CA ARG A 19 -7.43 68.60 -16.77
C ARG A 19 -6.28 68.39 -15.78
N SER A 20 -6.53 67.81 -14.61
CA SER A 20 -5.48 67.42 -13.68
C SER A 20 -4.86 66.08 -14.12
N PRO A 21 -3.51 65.96 -14.16
CA PRO A 21 -2.84 64.70 -14.48
C PRO A 21 -3.27 63.57 -13.53
N ILE A 22 -3.63 63.90 -12.29
CA ILE A 22 -4.08 62.95 -11.26
C ILE A 22 -5.45 62.36 -11.62
N SER A 23 -6.37 63.17 -12.14
CA SER A 23 -7.70 62.69 -12.55
C SER A 23 -7.62 61.78 -13.78
N ARG A 24 -6.71 62.05 -14.71
CA ARG A 24 -6.47 61.17 -15.87
C ARG A 24 -5.87 59.84 -15.43
N CYS A 25 -4.93 59.87 -14.49
CA CYS A 25 -4.34 58.67 -13.92
C CYS A 25 -5.39 57.81 -13.19
N ALA A 26 -6.26 58.44 -12.39
CA ALA A 26 -7.35 57.74 -11.70
C ALA A 26 -8.34 57.08 -12.69
N CYS A 27 -8.73 57.77 -13.76
CA CYS A 27 -9.58 57.17 -14.80
C CYS A 27 -8.90 56.01 -15.53
N PHE A 28 -7.59 56.10 -15.79
CA PHE A 28 -6.82 55.00 -16.38
C PHE A 28 -6.72 53.79 -15.47
N ILE A 29 -6.50 54.00 -14.16
CA ILE A 29 -6.44 52.91 -13.18
C ILE A 29 -7.79 52.20 -13.09
N VAL A 30 -8.90 52.94 -13.05
CA VAL A 30 -10.25 52.35 -13.01
C VAL A 30 -10.56 51.60 -14.31
N ALA A 31 -10.19 52.14 -15.47
CA ALA A 31 -10.38 51.44 -16.73
C ALA A 31 -9.55 50.15 -16.82
N LEU A 32 -8.31 50.18 -16.31
CA LEU A 32 -7.41 49.03 -16.28
C LEU A 32 -7.89 47.95 -15.31
N THR A 33 -8.39 48.33 -14.12
CA THR A 33 -8.95 47.36 -13.16
C THR A 33 -10.23 46.72 -13.68
N VAL A 34 -11.12 47.48 -14.31
CA VAL A 34 -12.32 46.93 -14.98
C VAL A 34 -11.92 45.98 -16.11
N LEU A 35 -10.94 46.35 -16.95
CA LEU A 35 -10.45 45.48 -18.02
C LEU A 35 -9.83 44.19 -17.47
N LEU A 36 -9.03 44.26 -16.40
CA LEU A 36 -8.44 43.09 -15.75
C LEU A 36 -9.52 42.18 -15.14
N VAL A 37 -10.57 42.73 -14.53
CA VAL A 37 -11.72 41.98 -14.01
C VAL A 37 -12.51 41.31 -15.13
N VAL A 38 -12.73 42.00 -16.25
CA VAL A 38 -13.41 41.41 -17.42
C VAL A 38 -12.56 40.31 -18.06
N LEU A 39 -11.24 40.48 -18.12
CA LEU A 39 -10.32 39.47 -18.63
C LEU A 39 -10.23 38.25 -17.71
N SER A 40 -10.21 38.43 -16.39
CA SER A 40 -10.23 37.32 -15.42
C SER A 40 -11.58 36.60 -15.40
N LEU A 41 -12.71 37.30 -15.49
CA LEU A 41 -14.03 36.69 -15.67
C LEU A 41 -14.15 35.93 -16.99
N ARG A 42 -13.53 36.43 -18.07
CA ARG A 42 -13.44 35.70 -19.34
C ARG A 42 -12.53 34.47 -19.27
N GLN A 43 -11.47 34.49 -18.47
CA GLN A 43 -10.64 33.31 -18.20
C GLN A 43 -11.41 32.26 -17.38
N ILE A 44 -12.20 32.69 -16.39
CA ILE A 44 -13.07 31.79 -15.60
C ILE A 44 -14.16 31.17 -16.50
N ALA A 45 -14.73 31.94 -17.44
CA ALA A 45 -15.71 31.43 -18.40
C ALA A 45 -15.12 30.56 -19.53
N ARG A 46 -13.78 30.58 -19.71
CA ARG A 46 -13.03 29.74 -20.67
C ARG A 46 -12.35 28.53 -20.05
N VAL A 47 -12.58 28.26 -18.76
CA VAL A 47 -12.37 26.91 -18.25
C VAL A 47 -13.47 26.07 -18.90
N ASP A 48 -13.14 25.43 -20.00
CA ASP A 48 -13.99 24.43 -20.63
C ASP A 48 -14.40 23.41 -19.56
N LEU A 49 -15.63 23.54 -19.06
CA LEU A 49 -16.30 22.44 -18.39
C LEU A 49 -16.25 21.27 -19.37
N PRO A 50 -15.73 20.09 -18.99
CA PRO A 50 -15.73 18.94 -19.86
C PRO A 50 -17.15 18.74 -20.35
N ARG A 51 -17.32 18.73 -21.67
CA ARG A 51 -18.56 18.30 -22.32
C ARG A 51 -18.92 16.96 -21.69
N SER A 52 -20.17 16.78 -21.28
CA SER A 52 -20.66 15.50 -20.75
C SER A 52 -20.71 14.48 -21.88
N ASP A 53 -19.55 14.01 -22.31
CA ASP A 53 -19.47 12.75 -23.02
C ASP A 53 -20.01 11.69 -22.04
N LEU A 54 -21.02 10.95 -22.48
CA LEU A 54 -21.49 9.77 -21.79
C LEU A 54 -20.26 8.98 -21.35
N PRO A 55 -20.15 8.56 -20.06
CA PRO A 55 -18.94 7.90 -19.58
C PRO A 55 -18.66 6.75 -20.54
N HIS A 56 -17.48 6.78 -21.17
CA HIS A 56 -16.99 5.71 -22.01
C HIS A 56 -17.08 4.43 -21.18
N GLN A 57 -18.13 3.63 -21.40
CA GLN A 57 -18.32 2.41 -20.65
C GLN A 57 -17.20 1.48 -21.07
N VAL A 58 -16.29 1.20 -20.14
CA VAL A 58 -15.23 0.22 -20.35
C VAL A 58 -15.93 -1.08 -20.72
N PRO A 59 -15.63 -1.68 -21.88
CA PRO A 59 -16.24 -2.94 -22.30
C PRO A 59 -16.15 -3.96 -21.16
N ASN A 60 -17.23 -4.72 -20.92
CA ASN A 60 -17.33 -5.61 -19.76
C ASN A 60 -16.12 -6.55 -19.63
N GLU A 61 -15.56 -7.03 -20.74
CA GLU A 61 -14.36 -7.87 -20.73
C GLU A 61 -13.10 -7.12 -20.22
N GLN A 62 -12.94 -5.85 -20.56
CA GLN A 62 -11.80 -5.02 -20.13
C GLN A 62 -11.85 -4.63 -18.65
N LEU A 63 -13.03 -4.70 -18.01
CA LEU A 63 -13.18 -4.51 -16.57
C LEU A 63 -12.44 -5.59 -15.79
N TRP A 64 -12.59 -6.84 -16.22
CA TRP A 64 -12.15 -8.01 -15.49
C TRP A 64 -10.77 -8.52 -15.91
N VAL A 65 -10.33 -8.23 -17.14
CA VAL A 65 -9.13 -8.84 -17.73
C VAL A 65 -7.98 -7.82 -17.81
N SER A 66 -6.76 -8.34 -17.66
CA SER A 66 -5.52 -7.65 -17.97
C SER A 66 -4.82 -8.40 -19.10
N ASN A 67 -4.26 -7.67 -20.08
CA ASN A 67 -3.47 -8.26 -21.17
C ASN A 67 -2.00 -8.54 -20.75
N GLY A 68 -1.67 -8.27 -19.49
CA GLY A 68 -0.35 -8.46 -18.91
C GLY A 68 0.77 -7.59 -19.49
N TYR A 69 0.47 -6.77 -20.51
CA TYR A 69 1.40 -5.92 -21.25
C TYR A 69 2.70 -6.62 -21.70
N GLY A 70 2.67 -7.94 -21.93
CA GLY A 70 3.85 -8.74 -22.31
C GLY A 70 4.88 -8.98 -21.20
N TYR A 71 4.63 -8.50 -19.99
CA TYR A 71 5.51 -8.72 -18.85
C TYR A 71 5.34 -10.13 -18.28
N HIS A 72 6.45 -10.69 -17.80
CA HIS A 72 6.51 -12.03 -17.23
C HIS A 72 7.44 -12.08 -16.02
N ALA A 73 7.31 -13.12 -15.21
CA ALA A 73 8.17 -13.35 -14.06
C ALA A 73 9.65 -13.44 -14.48
N CYS A 74 10.51 -12.65 -13.84
CA CYS A 74 11.96 -12.65 -14.06
C CYS A 74 12.66 -13.22 -12.84
N VAL A 75 12.82 -14.54 -12.80
CA VAL A 75 13.43 -15.26 -11.66
C VAL A 75 14.57 -16.17 -12.04
N THR A 76 14.75 -16.47 -13.32
CA THR A 76 15.84 -17.33 -13.80
C THR A 76 17.18 -16.64 -13.59
N PRO A 77 18.15 -17.24 -12.89
CA PRO A 77 19.49 -16.68 -12.73
C PRO A 77 20.19 -16.46 -14.08
N THR A 78 21.16 -15.55 -14.13
CA THR A 78 22.04 -15.43 -15.31
C THR A 78 22.95 -16.65 -15.44
N HIS A 79 23.57 -16.81 -16.62
CA HIS A 79 24.60 -17.85 -16.84
C HIS A 79 25.85 -17.69 -15.95
N ARG A 80 26.03 -16.51 -15.31
CA ARG A 80 27.13 -16.24 -14.37
C ARG A 80 26.76 -16.54 -12.92
N TYR A 81 25.53 -16.99 -12.67
CA TYR A 81 25.10 -17.31 -11.33
C TYR A 81 25.82 -18.55 -10.83
N ILE A 82 26.68 -18.34 -9.84
CA ILE A 82 27.34 -19.41 -9.10
C ILE A 82 26.46 -19.72 -7.90
N GLY A 83 26.41 -20.99 -7.47
CA GLY A 83 25.69 -21.38 -6.25
C GLY A 83 26.34 -20.85 -4.96
N PRO A 84 25.73 -21.12 -3.80
CA PRO A 84 26.35 -20.81 -2.50
C PRO A 84 27.63 -21.61 -2.31
N ILE A 85 28.60 -21.00 -1.62
CA ILE A 85 29.78 -21.69 -1.11
C ILE A 85 29.51 -21.98 0.35
N GLU A 86 29.76 -23.21 0.78
CA GLU A 86 29.56 -23.62 2.16
C GLU A 86 30.33 -22.71 3.12
N SER A 87 29.66 -22.33 4.21
CA SER A 87 30.15 -21.31 5.14
C SER A 87 29.85 -21.72 6.58
N ASP A 88 30.87 -21.69 7.44
CA ASP A 88 30.76 -21.93 8.89
C ASP A 88 30.32 -20.66 9.66
N ARG A 89 29.83 -19.66 8.93
CA ARG A 89 29.44 -18.32 9.41
C ARG A 89 27.93 -18.17 9.35
N TYR A 90 27.33 -17.79 10.47
CA TYR A 90 25.88 -17.82 10.65
C TYR A 90 25.29 -16.43 10.82
N MET A 91 24.12 -16.21 10.22
CA MET A 91 23.30 -15.02 10.42
C MET A 91 21.99 -15.42 11.08
N THR A 92 21.72 -14.87 12.27
CA THR A 92 20.43 -15.01 12.94
C THR A 92 19.66 -13.71 12.78
N VAL A 93 18.36 -13.80 12.48
CA VAL A 93 17.53 -12.64 12.14
C VAL A 93 16.27 -12.62 12.99
N ARG A 94 15.89 -11.45 13.48
CA ARG A 94 14.53 -11.19 13.94
C ARG A 94 13.77 -10.39 12.90
N SER A 95 12.68 -10.96 12.38
CA SER A 95 11.84 -10.34 11.37
C SER A 95 10.68 -9.59 12.01
N ASN A 96 10.59 -8.29 11.76
CA ASN A 96 9.66 -7.38 12.43
C ASN A 96 8.63 -6.74 11.47
N GLY A 97 7.55 -6.21 12.04
CA GLY A 97 6.43 -5.61 11.31
C GLY A 97 5.25 -6.56 11.10
N GLY A 98 4.24 -6.12 10.36
CA GLY A 98 3.11 -6.99 9.99
C GLY A 98 3.52 -8.06 8.96
N LEU A 99 2.66 -9.05 8.71
CA LEU A 99 2.92 -10.18 7.80
C LEU A 99 3.66 -9.77 6.50
N ASN A 100 3.11 -8.79 5.77
CA ASN A 100 3.65 -8.39 4.47
C ASN A 100 5.02 -7.70 4.58
N GLN A 101 5.31 -7.00 5.68
CA GLN A 101 6.63 -6.42 5.93
C GLN A 101 7.63 -7.52 6.31
N MET A 102 7.22 -8.48 7.12
CA MET A 102 8.05 -9.63 7.47
C MET A 102 8.45 -10.42 6.23
N ARG A 103 7.51 -10.68 5.31
CA ARG A 103 7.81 -11.37 4.05
C ARG A 103 8.89 -10.65 3.25
N THR A 104 8.74 -9.35 3.01
CA THR A 104 9.76 -8.58 2.29
C THR A 104 11.09 -8.51 3.03
N GLY A 105 11.07 -8.35 4.36
CA GLY A 105 12.27 -8.31 5.18
C GLY A 105 13.02 -9.65 5.20
N ILE A 106 12.33 -10.78 5.24
CA ILE A 106 12.94 -12.11 5.12
C ILE A 106 13.63 -12.25 3.75
N CYS A 107 13.00 -11.79 2.67
CA CYS A 107 13.62 -11.82 1.34
C CYS A 107 14.87 -10.94 1.26
N ASP A 108 14.87 -9.76 1.90
CA ASP A 108 16.06 -8.93 2.01
C ASP A 108 17.17 -9.66 2.76
N MET A 109 16.85 -10.38 3.83
CA MET A 109 17.85 -11.12 4.61
C MET A 109 18.40 -12.34 3.89
N ILE A 110 17.62 -12.98 3.02
CA ILE A 110 18.13 -14.00 2.09
C ILE A 110 19.14 -13.40 1.12
N ALA A 111 18.81 -12.25 0.51
CA ALA A 111 19.73 -11.55 -0.37
C ALA A 111 21.00 -11.09 0.36
N VAL A 112 20.88 -10.59 1.59
CA VAL A 112 22.03 -10.21 2.41
C VAL A 112 22.89 -11.41 2.78
N ALA A 113 22.29 -12.53 3.20
CA ALA A 113 23.00 -13.78 3.49
C ALA A 113 23.85 -14.21 2.28
N ARG A 114 23.30 -14.07 1.07
CA ARG A 114 24.02 -14.32 -0.19
C ARG A 114 25.20 -13.37 -0.39
N LEU A 115 25.00 -12.07 -0.21
CA LEU A 115 26.05 -11.05 -0.39
C LEU A 115 27.22 -11.28 0.57
N VAL A 116 26.94 -11.61 1.84
CA VAL A 116 27.98 -11.80 2.86
C VAL A 116 28.50 -13.25 2.94
N ASN A 117 27.97 -14.16 2.13
CA ASN A 117 28.25 -15.60 2.15
C ASN A 117 28.10 -16.23 3.56
N ALA A 118 26.96 -15.94 4.22
CA ALA A 118 26.61 -16.53 5.51
C ALA A 118 25.48 -17.56 5.37
N THR A 119 25.54 -18.60 6.19
CA THR A 119 24.43 -19.53 6.41
C THR A 119 23.34 -18.82 7.20
N LEU A 120 22.13 -18.76 6.66
CA LEU A 120 20.99 -18.14 7.32
C LEU A 120 20.33 -19.14 8.26
N VAL A 121 20.12 -18.75 9.52
CA VAL A 121 19.22 -19.49 10.43
C VAL A 121 17.79 -18.99 10.20
N ILE A 122 16.81 -19.90 10.18
CA ILE A 122 15.39 -19.55 9.96
C ILE A 122 15.00 -18.32 10.82
N PRO A 123 14.46 -17.25 10.20
CA PRO A 123 14.19 -16.01 10.92
C PRO A 123 13.16 -16.19 12.04
N GLN A 124 13.46 -15.59 13.20
CA GLN A 124 12.52 -15.49 14.30
C GLN A 124 11.51 -14.38 14.00
N LEU A 125 10.21 -14.70 14.03
CA LEU A 125 9.17 -13.70 13.83
C LEU A 125 8.96 -12.86 15.10
N ASP A 126 8.71 -11.57 14.92
CA ASP A 126 8.48 -10.66 16.03
C ASP A 126 7.12 -10.89 16.67
N LYS A 127 7.15 -11.30 17.94
CA LYS A 127 5.95 -11.56 18.76
C LYS A 127 5.53 -10.36 19.62
N ARG A 128 6.30 -9.27 19.60
CA ARG A 128 6.13 -8.10 20.48
C ARG A 128 5.56 -6.88 19.76
N SER A 129 5.25 -7.01 18.47
CA SER A 129 4.68 -5.96 17.64
C SER A 129 3.20 -5.67 17.99
N PHE A 130 2.66 -4.60 17.39
CA PHE A 130 1.25 -4.16 17.53
C PHE A 130 0.22 -5.29 17.41
N TRP A 131 0.51 -6.30 16.59
CA TRP A 131 -0.38 -7.42 16.28
C TRP A 131 -0.41 -8.54 17.33
N GLN A 132 0.50 -8.52 18.33
CA GLN A 132 0.58 -9.49 19.45
C GLN A 132 0.51 -10.98 19.06
N ASP A 133 0.93 -11.31 17.84
CA ASP A 133 0.86 -12.66 17.30
C ASP A 133 2.02 -13.51 17.83
N THR A 134 1.73 -14.71 18.36
CA THR A 134 2.73 -15.61 18.94
C THR A 134 3.26 -16.65 17.95
N SER A 135 2.79 -16.63 16.70
CA SER A 135 3.19 -17.54 15.62
C SER A 135 4.71 -17.57 15.42
N THR A 136 5.21 -18.76 15.12
CA THR A 136 6.59 -19.02 14.67
C THR A 136 6.65 -19.07 13.15
N PHE A 137 7.86 -19.21 12.58
CA PHE A 137 8.05 -19.28 11.13
C PHE A 137 7.21 -20.40 10.51
N LYS A 138 7.27 -21.62 11.06
CA LYS A 138 6.52 -22.79 10.59
C LYS A 138 5.00 -22.69 10.74
N ASP A 139 4.51 -21.85 11.66
CA ASP A 139 3.06 -21.66 11.83
C ASP A 139 2.49 -20.85 10.64
N ILE A 140 3.29 -19.97 10.05
CA ILE A 140 2.88 -19.09 8.94
C ILE A 140 3.38 -19.57 7.57
N PHE A 141 4.58 -20.13 7.50
CA PHE A 141 5.25 -20.49 6.25
C PHE A 141 5.64 -21.98 6.22
N ASN A 142 5.66 -22.55 5.02
CA ASN A 142 6.17 -23.91 4.81
C ASN A 142 7.71 -23.91 4.92
N GLU A 143 8.23 -24.17 6.12
CA GLU A 143 9.67 -24.14 6.41
C GLU A 143 10.49 -25.15 5.58
N PRO A 144 10.13 -26.45 5.49
CA PRO A 144 10.86 -27.39 4.63
C PRO A 144 10.87 -26.98 3.16
N GLY A 145 9.72 -26.49 2.66
CA GLY A 145 9.59 -25.98 1.30
C GLY A 145 10.45 -24.74 1.06
N PHE A 146 10.54 -23.83 2.05
CA PHE A 146 11.37 -22.63 1.98
C PHE A 146 12.85 -22.97 1.89
N ILE A 147 13.35 -23.89 2.73
CA ILE A 147 14.75 -24.34 2.70
C ILE A 147 15.06 -25.00 1.35
N LYS A 148 14.22 -25.94 0.92
CA LYS A 148 14.41 -26.66 -0.34
C LYS A 148 14.38 -25.73 -1.55
N ALA A 149 13.46 -24.77 -1.59
CA ALA A 149 13.33 -23.86 -2.73
C ALA A 149 14.53 -22.92 -2.92
N LEU A 150 15.37 -22.73 -1.89
CA LEU A 150 16.51 -21.82 -1.89
C LEU A 150 17.86 -22.52 -1.72
N GLU A 151 17.89 -23.87 -1.75
CA GLU A 151 19.10 -24.66 -1.50
C GLU A 151 20.26 -24.35 -2.47
N GLY A 152 19.93 -24.02 -3.72
CA GLY A 152 20.88 -23.60 -4.75
C GLY A 152 21.27 -22.12 -4.70
N ASP A 153 20.70 -21.35 -3.77
CA ASP A 153 20.90 -19.91 -3.66
C ASP A 153 21.64 -19.53 -2.36
N VAL A 154 21.19 -20.04 -1.21
CA VAL A 154 21.71 -19.72 0.13
C VAL A 154 21.61 -20.96 1.02
N HIS A 155 22.64 -21.25 1.82
CA HIS A 155 22.53 -22.28 2.84
C HIS A 155 21.63 -21.80 3.99
N ILE A 156 20.58 -22.57 4.28
CA ILE A 156 19.59 -22.26 5.32
C ILE A 156 19.49 -23.45 6.27
N VAL A 157 19.52 -23.17 7.57
CA VAL A 157 19.34 -24.17 8.64
C VAL A 157 18.17 -23.76 9.53
N SER A 158 17.41 -24.74 10.02
CA SER A 158 16.30 -24.50 10.95
C SER A 158 16.77 -23.85 12.25
N ASP A 159 17.84 -24.41 12.82
CA ASP A 159 18.41 -23.96 14.09
C ASP A 159 19.93 -23.80 13.97
N LEU A 160 20.47 -22.96 14.85
CA LEU A 160 21.91 -22.81 14.99
C LEU A 160 22.51 -24.13 15.53
N PRO A 161 23.68 -24.59 15.04
CA PRO A 161 24.33 -25.79 15.57
C PRO A 161 24.48 -25.71 17.09
N GLU A 162 24.34 -26.84 17.77
CA GLU A 162 24.35 -26.93 19.25
C GLU A 162 25.62 -26.29 19.84
N SER A 163 26.78 -26.54 19.23
CA SER A 163 28.07 -25.96 19.62
C SER A 163 28.14 -24.43 19.52
N LEU A 164 27.24 -23.81 18.75
CA LEU A 164 27.17 -22.36 18.54
C LEU A 164 26.01 -21.69 19.29
N GLN A 165 25.12 -22.44 19.94
CA GLN A 165 23.98 -21.86 20.67
C GLN A 165 24.43 -20.87 21.75
N SER A 166 25.49 -21.19 22.49
CA SER A 166 26.07 -20.34 23.55
C SER A 166 27.24 -19.47 23.06
N ALA A 167 27.58 -19.50 21.77
CA ALA A 167 28.70 -18.72 21.24
C ALA A 167 28.43 -17.21 21.32
N PRO A 168 29.47 -16.38 21.58
CA PRO A 168 29.36 -14.93 21.49
C PRO A 168 28.83 -14.49 20.13
N ARG A 169 27.90 -13.51 20.14
CA ARG A 169 27.26 -13.01 18.93
C ARG A 169 27.55 -11.54 18.76
N ALA A 170 28.08 -11.14 17.61
CA ALA A 170 28.07 -9.73 17.25
C ALA A 170 26.62 -9.31 16.96
N ARG A 171 26.17 -8.21 17.56
CA ARG A 171 24.85 -7.66 17.30
C ARG A 171 24.97 -6.46 16.35
N LYS A 172 24.41 -6.56 15.15
CA LYS A 172 24.48 -5.50 14.14
C LYS A 172 23.10 -5.03 13.72
N HIS A 173 22.86 -3.72 13.85
CA HIS A 173 21.72 -3.07 13.20
C HIS A 173 22.17 -2.63 11.80
N PHE A 174 21.62 -3.25 10.77
CA PHE A 174 21.91 -2.82 9.40
C PHE A 174 21.27 -1.47 9.10
N THR A 175 21.99 -0.65 8.34
CA THR A 175 21.50 0.66 7.89
C THR A 175 20.32 0.46 6.93
N SER A 176 19.26 1.26 7.06
CA SER A 176 18.09 1.15 6.17
C SER A 176 18.45 1.49 4.73
N TRP A 177 17.87 0.77 3.78
CA TRP A 177 18.04 0.97 2.33
C TRP A 177 19.49 0.89 1.85
N SER A 178 20.29 0.00 2.45
CA SER A 178 21.71 -0.11 2.11
C SER A 178 21.92 -0.84 0.79
N GLY A 179 22.86 -0.35 -0.03
CA GLY A 179 23.28 -1.01 -1.28
C GLY A 179 24.20 -2.21 -1.03
N ALA A 180 24.57 -2.91 -2.09
CA ALA A 180 25.42 -4.10 -1.99
C ALA A 180 26.81 -3.81 -1.38
N SER A 181 27.42 -2.65 -1.70
CA SER A 181 28.74 -2.26 -1.17
C SER A 181 28.80 -2.17 0.34
N TYR A 182 27.72 -1.71 0.99
CA TYR A 182 27.62 -1.71 2.45
C TYR A 182 27.79 -3.10 3.05
N TYR A 183 27.27 -4.13 2.37
CA TYR A 183 27.34 -5.49 2.85
C TYR A 183 28.71 -6.14 2.65
N GLU A 184 29.53 -5.64 1.70
CA GLU A 184 30.94 -6.01 1.62
C GLU A 184 31.70 -5.55 2.87
N ASP A 185 31.47 -4.32 3.34
CA ASP A 185 32.09 -3.82 4.58
C ASP A 185 31.58 -4.56 5.82
N VAL A 186 30.27 -4.85 5.87
CA VAL A 186 29.64 -5.54 7.00
C VAL A 186 30.08 -7.01 7.10
N LYS A 187 30.46 -7.63 5.99
CA LYS A 187 30.98 -9.01 5.93
C LYS A 187 32.20 -9.20 6.84
N GLU A 188 32.99 -8.16 7.05
CA GLU A 188 34.17 -8.18 7.93
C GLU A 188 33.85 -8.61 9.36
N LEU A 189 32.62 -8.38 9.84
CA LEU A 189 32.18 -8.84 11.17
C LEU A 189 32.30 -10.35 11.39
N TRP A 190 32.17 -11.13 10.30
CA TRP A 190 32.26 -12.58 10.36
C TRP A 190 33.70 -13.10 10.45
N LYS A 191 34.72 -12.24 10.32
CA LYS A 191 36.12 -12.61 10.59
C LYS A 191 36.30 -12.91 12.08
N ASP A 192 35.77 -12.06 12.94
CA ASP A 192 35.92 -12.15 14.40
C ASP A 192 34.78 -12.92 15.08
N HIS A 193 33.62 -13.07 14.41
CA HIS A 193 32.44 -13.71 14.99
C HIS A 193 31.89 -14.81 14.08
N LYS A 194 31.68 -16.01 14.64
CA LYS A 194 30.98 -17.09 13.91
C LYS A 194 29.49 -16.82 13.73
N VAL A 195 28.89 -16.02 14.62
CA VAL A 195 27.46 -15.72 14.61
C VAL A 195 27.24 -14.21 14.68
N VAL A 196 26.52 -13.66 13.71
CA VAL A 196 26.05 -12.28 13.74
C VAL A 196 24.52 -12.28 13.91
N HIS A 197 24.04 -11.54 14.89
CA HIS A 197 22.62 -11.35 15.16
C HIS A 197 22.12 -10.02 14.60
N VAL A 198 21.10 -10.10 13.76
CA VAL A 198 20.43 -8.98 13.10
C VAL A 198 19.07 -8.76 13.77
N PRO A 199 18.90 -7.69 14.57
CA PRO A 199 17.70 -7.51 15.38
C PRO A 199 16.44 -7.09 14.61
N LYS A 200 16.58 -6.69 13.33
CA LYS A 200 15.50 -6.19 12.48
C LYS A 200 15.75 -6.51 11.01
N SER A 201 14.72 -6.93 10.29
CA SER A 201 14.79 -7.23 8.85
C SER A 201 14.18 -6.14 7.97
N ASP A 202 13.38 -5.23 8.53
CA ASP A 202 12.62 -4.25 7.77
C ASP A 202 13.49 -3.23 7.02
N SER A 203 13.31 -3.15 5.69
CA SER A 203 13.88 -2.13 4.82
C SER A 203 15.40 -1.97 4.96
N ARG A 204 16.14 -3.08 5.11
CA ARG A 204 17.60 -3.05 5.32
C ARG A 204 18.38 -3.04 4.01
N LEU A 205 17.80 -3.54 2.93
CA LEU A 205 18.41 -3.61 1.61
C LEU A 205 17.74 -2.61 0.65
N ALA A 206 18.53 -1.96 -0.21
CA ALA A 206 18.04 -1.03 -1.22
C ALA A 206 17.15 -1.74 -2.24
N ASN A 207 16.09 -1.08 -2.71
CA ASN A 207 15.22 -1.66 -3.74
C ASN A 207 15.85 -1.65 -5.13
N ASN A 208 16.75 -0.71 -5.41
CA ASN A 208 17.35 -0.49 -6.72
C ASN A 208 18.88 -0.54 -6.62
N GLY A 209 19.57 -0.70 -7.76
CA GLY A 209 21.03 -0.69 -7.82
C GLY A 209 21.70 -1.97 -7.29
N LEU A 210 20.94 -3.02 -7.02
CA LEU A 210 21.48 -4.33 -6.68
C LEU A 210 21.86 -5.12 -7.94
N PRO A 211 22.84 -6.05 -7.86
CA PRO A 211 23.12 -6.98 -8.93
C PRO A 211 21.86 -7.74 -9.36
N ILE A 212 21.71 -7.98 -10.67
CA ILE A 212 20.47 -8.55 -11.23
C ILE A 212 20.08 -9.89 -10.60
N ASP A 213 21.05 -10.76 -10.32
CA ASP A 213 20.77 -12.06 -9.71
C ASP A 213 20.38 -11.98 -8.23
N ILE A 214 20.79 -10.91 -7.53
CA ILE A 214 20.31 -10.64 -6.17
C ILE A 214 18.85 -10.19 -6.20
N GLN A 215 18.45 -9.39 -7.19
CA GLN A 215 17.05 -9.01 -7.38
C GLN A 215 16.19 -10.22 -7.74
N ARG A 216 16.67 -11.08 -8.65
CA ARG A 216 15.99 -12.33 -9.01
C ARG A 216 15.88 -13.29 -7.83
N LEU A 217 16.89 -13.37 -6.98
CA LEU A 217 16.85 -14.12 -5.73
C LEU A 217 15.77 -13.58 -4.77
N ARG A 218 15.66 -12.25 -4.60
CA ARG A 218 14.57 -11.66 -3.80
C ARG A 218 13.20 -12.05 -4.37
N CYS A 219 13.03 -12.05 -5.69
CA CYS A 219 11.79 -12.47 -6.35
C CYS A 219 11.50 -13.97 -6.14
N ARG A 220 12.50 -14.86 -6.32
CA ARG A 220 12.37 -16.30 -6.03
C ARG A 220 11.95 -16.53 -4.58
N CYS A 221 12.65 -15.89 -3.65
CA CYS A 221 12.34 -15.97 -2.23
C CYS A 221 10.90 -15.52 -1.94
N LEU A 222 10.48 -14.36 -2.44
CA LEU A 222 9.18 -13.76 -2.11
C LEU A 222 7.98 -14.51 -2.70
N TYR A 223 8.10 -14.96 -3.95
CA TYR A 223 6.97 -15.47 -4.73
C TYR A 223 6.99 -16.98 -4.95
N GLN A 224 8.13 -17.66 -4.75
CA GLN A 224 8.25 -19.10 -4.93
C GLN A 224 8.60 -19.84 -3.63
N ALA A 225 9.50 -19.30 -2.80
CA ALA A 225 9.97 -19.98 -1.59
C ALA A 225 9.10 -19.69 -0.35
N LEU A 226 8.71 -18.43 -0.11
CA LEU A 226 7.86 -18.01 1.03
C LEU A 226 6.39 -18.35 0.79
N ARG A 227 6.09 -19.65 0.66
CA ARG A 227 4.74 -20.19 0.63
C ARG A 227 4.17 -20.25 2.03
N PHE A 228 2.86 -20.03 2.17
CA PHE A 228 2.23 -20.17 3.48
C PHE A 228 2.20 -21.63 3.93
N SER A 229 2.00 -21.86 5.22
CA SER A 229 1.82 -23.19 5.79
C SER A 229 0.57 -23.87 5.21
N ASP A 230 0.55 -25.20 5.18
CA ASP A 230 -0.54 -25.97 4.58
C ASP A 230 -1.93 -25.60 5.14
N PRO A 231 -2.13 -25.41 6.46
CA PRO A 231 -3.43 -24.97 6.99
C PRO A 231 -3.94 -23.65 6.39
N ILE A 232 -3.04 -22.69 6.16
CA ILE A 232 -3.38 -21.37 5.59
C ILE A 232 -3.68 -21.53 4.09
N GLU A 233 -2.84 -22.24 3.35
CA GLU A 233 -3.03 -22.49 1.92
C GLU A 233 -4.33 -23.24 1.64
N ASP A 234 -4.64 -24.27 2.43
CA ASP A 234 -5.82 -25.11 2.26
C ASP A 234 -7.11 -24.33 2.51
N LEU A 235 -7.19 -23.58 3.62
CA LEU A 235 -8.36 -22.74 3.86
C LEU A 235 -8.44 -21.60 2.84
N GLY A 236 -7.32 -20.94 2.52
CA GLY A 236 -7.27 -19.86 1.53
C GLY A 236 -7.81 -20.31 0.18
N LYS A 237 -7.37 -21.46 -0.33
CA LYS A 237 -7.89 -22.06 -1.58
C LYS A 237 -9.37 -22.38 -1.48
N LYS A 238 -9.81 -22.99 -0.38
CA LYS A 238 -11.23 -23.32 -0.17
C LYS A 238 -12.13 -22.07 -0.21
N LEU A 239 -11.70 -20.97 0.40
CA LEU A 239 -12.42 -19.70 0.36
C LEU A 239 -12.43 -19.08 -1.03
N VAL A 240 -11.31 -19.17 -1.76
CA VAL A 240 -11.23 -18.76 -3.18
C VAL A 240 -12.20 -19.57 -4.04
N GLU A 241 -12.26 -20.89 -3.87
CA GLU A 241 -13.18 -21.76 -4.62
C GLU A 241 -14.64 -21.41 -4.35
N ARG A 242 -15.02 -21.16 -3.10
CA ARG A 242 -16.37 -20.69 -2.72
C ARG A 242 -16.74 -19.34 -3.35
N LEU A 243 -15.77 -18.47 -3.56
CA LEU A 243 -15.98 -17.19 -4.26
C LEU A 243 -16.08 -17.42 -5.77
N LYS A 244 -15.15 -18.15 -6.37
CA LYS A 244 -15.13 -18.45 -7.81
C LYS A 244 -16.36 -19.23 -8.26
N SER A 245 -16.94 -20.09 -7.41
CA SER A 245 -18.20 -20.78 -7.71
C SER A 245 -19.41 -19.83 -7.82
N ARG A 246 -19.29 -18.58 -7.35
CA ARG A 246 -20.31 -17.52 -7.48
C ARG A 246 -20.07 -16.62 -8.69
N GLY A 247 -19.00 -16.86 -9.44
CA GLY A 247 -18.58 -16.08 -10.61
C GLY A 247 -17.32 -15.25 -10.35
N LYS A 248 -17.06 -14.28 -11.24
CA LYS A 248 -15.95 -13.33 -11.10
C LYS A 248 -16.15 -12.44 -9.88
N PHE A 249 -15.08 -12.11 -9.18
CA PHE A 249 -15.15 -11.29 -7.97
C PHE A 249 -14.01 -10.29 -7.84
N ILE A 250 -14.29 -9.23 -7.10
CA ILE A 250 -13.32 -8.20 -6.71
C ILE A 250 -12.81 -8.53 -5.31
N ALA A 251 -11.50 -8.50 -5.09
CA ALA A 251 -10.95 -8.36 -3.75
C ALA A 251 -10.67 -6.88 -3.46
N LEU A 252 -11.44 -6.31 -2.54
CA LEU A 252 -11.30 -4.96 -2.06
C LEU A 252 -10.49 -4.96 -0.75
N HIS A 253 -9.26 -4.45 -0.81
CA HIS A 253 -8.48 -4.18 0.39
C HIS A 253 -8.89 -2.83 0.98
N LEU A 254 -9.86 -2.87 1.91
CA LEU A 254 -10.51 -1.70 2.50
C LEU A 254 -9.81 -1.29 3.80
N ARG A 255 -8.80 -0.44 3.70
CA ARG A 255 -8.02 0.07 4.84
C ARG A 255 -8.72 1.24 5.57
N TYR A 256 -9.99 1.06 5.89
CA TYR A 256 -10.80 2.02 6.64
C TYR A 256 -10.91 1.59 8.12
N GLU A 257 -9.78 1.23 8.71
CA GLU A 257 -9.66 0.79 10.10
C GLU A 257 -9.25 1.95 11.01
N LYS A 258 -9.60 1.84 12.29
CA LYS A 258 -9.38 2.89 13.29
C LYS A 258 -7.91 3.30 13.41
N ASP A 259 -7.00 2.32 13.45
CA ASP A 259 -5.56 2.55 13.54
C ASP A 259 -5.04 3.30 12.31
N MET A 260 -5.52 2.95 11.12
CA MET A 260 -5.14 3.60 9.88
C MET A 260 -5.61 5.06 9.84
N LEU A 261 -6.88 5.31 10.13
CA LEU A 261 -7.44 6.67 10.10
C LEU A 261 -6.79 7.56 11.16
N ALA A 262 -6.54 7.02 12.36
CA ALA A 262 -5.79 7.72 13.40
C ALA A 262 -4.37 8.03 12.95
N PHE A 263 -3.64 7.05 12.40
CA PHE A 263 -2.25 7.19 11.96
C PHE A 263 -2.09 8.23 10.84
N THR A 264 -2.98 8.22 9.84
CA THR A 264 -2.93 9.19 8.73
C THR A 264 -3.56 10.53 9.07
N GLY A 265 -4.27 10.65 10.19
CA GLY A 265 -5.01 11.86 10.56
C GLY A 265 -6.15 12.19 9.60
N CYS A 266 -6.72 11.19 8.92
CA CYS A 266 -7.77 11.39 7.92
C CYS A 266 -9.15 11.35 8.57
N THR A 267 -9.81 12.50 8.63
CA THR A 267 -11.10 12.68 9.31
C THR A 267 -12.22 13.16 8.38
N TYR A 268 -11.99 13.18 7.07
CA TYR A 268 -13.00 13.57 6.10
C TYR A 268 -14.25 12.66 6.19
N GLY A 269 -15.43 13.28 6.32
CA GLY A 269 -16.71 12.57 6.46
C GLY A 269 -16.99 12.01 7.86
N LEU A 270 -16.10 12.22 8.84
CA LEU A 270 -16.32 11.87 10.23
C LEU A 270 -17.00 13.02 11.00
N SER A 271 -17.69 12.71 12.10
CA SER A 271 -18.14 13.73 13.05
C SER A 271 -16.97 14.31 13.83
N GLU A 272 -17.19 15.46 14.48
CA GLU A 272 -16.19 16.06 15.38
C GLU A 272 -15.76 15.10 16.49
N SER A 273 -16.70 14.35 17.06
CA SER A 273 -16.42 13.36 18.11
C SER A 273 -15.56 12.18 17.62
N GLU A 274 -15.82 11.69 16.40
CA GLU A 274 -15.02 10.63 15.78
C GLU A 274 -13.61 11.14 15.42
N ALA A 275 -13.51 12.36 14.89
CA ALA A 275 -12.24 13.01 14.61
C ALA A 275 -11.40 13.19 15.89
N ASP A 276 -12.03 13.60 16.99
CA ASP A 276 -11.37 13.77 18.29
C ASP A 276 -10.91 12.44 18.89
N GLU A 277 -11.73 11.38 18.79
CA GLU A 277 -11.36 10.03 19.21
C GLU A 277 -10.08 9.55 18.50
N LEU A 278 -10.02 9.71 17.18
CA LEU A 278 -8.85 9.31 16.38
C LEU A 278 -7.62 10.16 16.70
N ARG A 279 -7.81 11.46 16.98
CA ARG A 279 -6.74 12.37 17.45
C ARG A 279 -6.17 11.90 18.78
N ILE A 280 -7.02 11.63 19.78
CA ILE A 280 -6.61 11.14 21.10
C ILE A 280 -5.83 9.83 20.98
N MET A 281 -6.30 8.90 20.14
CA MET A 281 -5.58 7.66 19.87
C MET A 281 -4.18 7.95 19.33
N ARG A 282 -4.09 8.79 18.28
CA ARG A 282 -2.81 9.16 17.67
C ARG A 282 -1.86 9.80 18.68
N GLU A 283 -2.33 10.70 19.53
CA GLU A 283 -1.53 11.35 20.58
C GLU A 283 -1.01 10.35 21.61
N LYS A 284 -1.86 9.41 22.07
CA LYS A 284 -1.50 8.39 23.07
C LYS A 284 -0.54 7.31 22.55
N THR A 285 -0.49 7.07 21.25
CA THR A 285 0.37 6.02 20.66
C THR A 285 1.84 6.48 20.58
N SER A 286 2.63 6.26 21.62
CA SER A 286 4.01 6.79 21.77
C SER A 286 4.96 6.59 20.58
N HIS A 287 4.84 5.48 19.84
CA HIS A 287 5.74 5.15 18.74
C HIS A 287 5.40 5.82 17.40
N TRP A 288 4.24 6.47 17.27
CA TRP A 288 3.91 7.28 16.09
C TRP A 288 4.50 8.68 16.23
N LYS A 289 5.45 9.04 15.37
CA LYS A 289 6.23 10.28 15.52
C LYS A 289 5.43 11.54 15.15
N LEU A 290 4.60 11.46 14.11
CA LEU A 290 3.79 12.59 13.65
C LEU A 290 2.45 12.58 14.40
N LYS A 291 2.16 13.67 15.11
CA LYS A 291 0.96 13.83 15.96
C LYS A 291 0.02 14.91 15.44
N ASP A 292 0.59 16.05 15.08
CA ASP A 292 -0.16 17.13 14.45
C ASP A 292 -0.20 16.89 12.93
N ILE A 293 -1.41 16.72 12.40
CA ILE A 293 -1.64 16.33 11.00
C ILE A 293 -2.85 17.10 10.48
N ASN A 294 -2.66 17.84 9.39
CA ASN A 294 -3.74 18.48 8.67
C ASN A 294 -4.48 17.46 7.78
N SER A 295 -5.69 17.05 8.19
CA SER A 295 -6.52 16.09 7.45
C SER A 295 -6.80 16.53 6.01
N THR A 296 -7.01 17.83 5.77
CA THR A 296 -7.35 18.36 4.44
C THR A 296 -6.17 18.25 3.48
N GLU A 297 -4.96 18.51 3.95
CA GLU A 297 -3.74 18.33 3.15
C GLU A 297 -3.48 16.85 2.86
N GLN A 298 -3.65 15.97 3.85
CA GLN A 298 -3.53 14.52 3.65
C GLN A 298 -4.51 14.02 2.61
N ARG A 299 -5.75 14.52 2.63
CA ARG A 299 -6.75 14.16 1.64
C ARG A 299 -6.39 14.68 0.25
N SER A 300 -6.04 15.95 0.14
CA SER A 300 -5.69 16.59 -1.15
C SER A 300 -4.45 15.96 -1.79
N GLY A 301 -3.55 15.39 -0.99
CA GLY A 301 -2.38 14.65 -1.47
C GLY A 301 -2.62 13.16 -1.75
N GLY A 302 -3.86 12.65 -1.67
CA GLY A 302 -4.17 11.24 -1.93
C GLY A 302 -3.62 10.26 -0.88
N ASN A 303 -3.29 10.75 0.32
CA ASN A 303 -2.71 9.97 1.41
C ASN A 303 -3.77 9.35 2.34
N CYS A 304 -5.03 9.75 2.20
CA CYS A 304 -6.15 9.18 2.95
C CYS A 304 -6.70 7.91 2.30
N PRO A 305 -7.17 6.93 3.09
CA PRO A 305 -7.96 5.83 2.55
C PRO A 305 -9.25 6.37 1.95
N LEU A 306 -9.71 5.76 0.85
CA LEU A 306 -11.08 6.00 0.41
C LEU A 306 -12.08 5.49 1.46
N THR A 307 -13.13 6.26 1.69
CA THR A 307 -14.27 5.83 2.50
C THR A 307 -15.03 4.71 1.78
N PRO A 308 -15.80 3.85 2.49
CA PRO A 308 -16.62 2.83 1.85
C PRO A 308 -17.60 3.41 0.81
N HIS A 309 -18.11 4.62 1.06
CA HIS A 309 -18.99 5.32 0.11
C HIS A 309 -18.27 5.68 -1.19
N GLU A 310 -17.06 6.25 -1.09
CA GLU A 310 -16.24 6.63 -2.25
C GLU A 310 -15.80 5.42 -3.07
N VAL A 311 -15.41 4.33 -2.42
CA VAL A 311 -15.15 3.05 -3.11
C VAL A 311 -16.38 2.62 -3.90
N GLY A 312 -17.56 2.68 -3.30
CA GLY A 312 -18.81 2.30 -3.97
C GLY A 312 -19.11 3.18 -5.20
N MET A 313 -18.89 4.49 -5.09
CA MET A 313 -19.02 5.43 -6.22
C MET A 313 -18.01 5.11 -7.33
N PHE A 314 -16.75 4.89 -6.97
CA PHE A 314 -15.68 4.52 -7.90
C PHE A 314 -16.03 3.26 -8.69
N LEU A 315 -16.43 2.18 -8.01
CA LEU A 315 -16.77 0.92 -8.67
C LEU A 315 -17.97 1.05 -9.61
N ARG A 316 -18.99 1.83 -9.22
CA ARG A 316 -20.14 2.12 -10.09
C ARG A 316 -19.74 2.94 -11.31
N ALA A 317 -18.89 3.95 -11.13
CA ALA A 317 -18.39 4.78 -12.23
C ALA A 317 -17.53 3.97 -13.21
N MET A 318 -16.77 2.99 -12.72
CA MET A 318 -16.03 2.04 -13.57
C MET A 318 -16.96 1.14 -14.40
N GLY A 319 -18.21 0.93 -13.98
CA GLY A 319 -19.18 0.10 -14.71
C GLY A 319 -19.52 -1.24 -14.04
N TYR A 320 -19.05 -1.50 -12.82
CA TYR A 320 -19.44 -2.69 -12.08
C TYR A 320 -20.92 -2.61 -11.66
N THR A 321 -21.64 -3.72 -11.85
CA THR A 321 -23.08 -3.82 -11.56
C THR A 321 -23.32 -4.18 -10.10
N LYS A 322 -24.55 -3.95 -9.61
CA LYS A 322 -24.97 -4.34 -8.25
C LYS A 322 -24.80 -5.83 -7.93
N SER A 323 -24.82 -6.70 -8.96
CA SER A 323 -24.64 -8.15 -8.79
C SER A 323 -23.17 -8.56 -8.58
N THR A 324 -22.21 -7.64 -8.69
CA THR A 324 -20.78 -7.91 -8.53
C THR A 324 -20.48 -8.45 -7.13
N TRP A 325 -19.80 -9.60 -7.07
CA TRP A 325 -19.27 -10.14 -5.82
C TRP A 325 -18.03 -9.37 -5.39
N ILE A 326 -18.03 -8.88 -4.15
CA ILE A 326 -16.91 -8.15 -3.56
C ILE A 326 -16.51 -8.83 -2.25
N TYR A 327 -15.28 -9.33 -2.23
CA TYR A 327 -14.61 -9.77 -1.01
C TYR A 327 -13.94 -8.59 -0.33
N ILE A 328 -14.23 -8.35 0.95
CA ILE A 328 -13.54 -7.35 1.77
C ILE A 328 -12.35 -8.00 2.46
N ALA A 329 -11.13 -7.62 2.05
CA ALA A 329 -9.90 -7.87 2.77
C ALA A 329 -9.62 -6.71 3.73
N ALA A 330 -10.10 -6.82 4.97
CA ALA A 330 -9.92 -5.80 6.01
C ALA A 330 -10.00 -6.40 7.42
N GLY A 331 -9.43 -5.69 8.39
CA GLY A 331 -9.81 -5.82 9.79
C GLY A 331 -11.14 -5.13 10.10
N GLU A 332 -11.31 -4.68 11.34
CA GLU A 332 -12.53 -4.01 11.78
C GLU A 332 -12.69 -2.65 11.08
N ILE A 333 -13.77 -2.51 10.31
CA ILE A 333 -14.11 -1.24 9.64
C ILE A 333 -14.56 -0.23 10.68
N TYR A 334 -13.90 0.94 10.72
CA TYR A 334 -14.23 2.01 11.64
C TYR A 334 -15.70 2.43 11.50
N GLY A 335 -16.41 2.53 12.62
CA GLY A 335 -17.84 2.85 12.71
C GLY A 335 -18.79 1.77 12.16
N GLY A 336 -18.27 0.61 11.73
CA GLY A 336 -19.07 -0.57 11.35
C GLY A 336 -20.15 -0.26 10.31
N ASP A 337 -21.39 -0.67 10.62
CA ASP A 337 -22.56 -0.52 9.75
C ASP A 337 -22.83 0.92 9.31
N LYS A 338 -22.49 1.92 10.13
CA LYS A 338 -22.65 3.34 9.77
C LYS A 338 -21.98 3.66 8.43
N TYR A 339 -20.74 3.19 8.22
CA TYR A 339 -19.98 3.50 7.02
C TYR A 339 -20.10 2.42 5.94
N ILE A 340 -20.07 1.13 6.30
CA ILE A 340 -20.09 0.06 5.30
C ILE A 340 -21.47 -0.10 4.61
N SER A 341 -22.56 0.34 5.25
CA SER A 341 -23.92 0.24 4.68
C SER A 341 -24.07 0.95 3.34
N LYS A 342 -23.35 2.06 3.11
CA LYS A 342 -23.36 2.76 1.82
C LYS A 342 -22.69 1.95 0.71
N LEU A 343 -21.59 1.26 1.01
CA LEU A 343 -20.98 0.35 0.03
C LEU A 343 -21.92 -0.83 -0.26
N ARG A 344 -22.53 -1.40 0.79
CA ARG A 344 -23.47 -2.53 0.69
C ARG A 344 -24.74 -2.18 -0.12
N SER A 345 -25.22 -0.94 -0.05
CA SER A 345 -26.39 -0.52 -0.84
C SER A 345 -26.10 -0.42 -2.34
N TYR A 346 -24.85 -0.17 -2.71
CA TYR A 346 -24.39 -0.25 -4.09
C TYR A 346 -24.09 -1.69 -4.54
N PHE A 347 -23.50 -2.49 -3.65
CA PHE A 347 -23.10 -3.86 -3.92
C PHE A 347 -23.57 -4.78 -2.78
N PRO A 348 -24.78 -5.38 -2.88
CA PRO A 348 -25.31 -6.26 -1.84
C PRO A 348 -24.50 -7.55 -1.63
N ASN A 349 -23.79 -8.02 -2.66
CA ASN A 349 -22.96 -9.24 -2.64
C ASN A 349 -21.57 -9.00 -1.99
N LEU A 350 -21.58 -8.31 -0.85
CA LEU A 350 -20.40 -7.90 -0.09
C LEU A 350 -20.14 -8.91 1.03
N VAL A 351 -19.03 -9.64 0.92
CA VAL A 351 -18.66 -10.74 1.81
C VAL A 351 -17.27 -10.54 2.41
N SER A 352 -17.04 -11.11 3.57
CA SER A 352 -15.74 -11.17 4.23
C SER A 352 -15.39 -12.64 4.54
N LYS A 353 -14.18 -12.90 5.03
CA LYS A 353 -13.77 -14.25 5.46
C LYS A 353 -14.71 -14.83 6.53
N GLU A 354 -15.21 -14.01 7.44
CA GLU A 354 -16.17 -14.40 8.49
C GLU A 354 -17.51 -14.88 7.93
N VAL A 355 -17.88 -14.40 6.73
CA VAL A 355 -19.09 -14.83 6.02
C VAL A 355 -18.83 -16.06 5.14
N LEU A 356 -17.62 -16.20 4.61
CA LEU A 356 -17.27 -17.27 3.66
C LEU A 356 -16.82 -18.57 4.33
N ALA A 357 -16.21 -18.47 5.50
CA ALA A 357 -15.70 -19.61 6.26
C ALA A 357 -16.74 -20.09 7.28
N THR A 358 -16.70 -21.39 7.62
CA THR A 358 -17.43 -21.86 8.80
C THR A 358 -16.75 -21.38 10.07
N LYS A 359 -17.49 -21.37 11.18
CA LYS A 359 -16.94 -20.98 12.48
C LYS A 359 -15.77 -21.89 12.88
N GLU A 360 -15.88 -23.20 12.62
CA GLU A 360 -14.87 -24.21 12.93
C GLU A 360 -13.61 -24.05 12.08
N GLU A 361 -13.75 -23.59 10.83
CA GLU A 361 -12.63 -23.30 9.95
C GLU A 361 -11.82 -22.10 10.44
N LEU A 362 -12.49 -21.01 10.82
CA LEU A 362 -11.81 -19.79 11.31
C LEU A 362 -11.29 -19.89 12.73
N GLU A 363 -11.94 -20.66 13.61
CA GLU A 363 -11.52 -20.77 15.00
C GLU A 363 -10.08 -21.29 15.13
N LYS A 364 -9.60 -22.08 14.16
CA LYS A 364 -8.21 -22.56 14.07
C LYS A 364 -7.18 -21.43 13.93
N PHE A 365 -7.60 -20.27 13.45
CA PHE A 365 -6.76 -19.09 13.19
C PHE A 365 -6.97 -17.98 14.23
N LYS A 366 -7.77 -18.24 15.27
CA LYS A 366 -8.08 -17.27 16.30
C LYS A 366 -6.81 -16.83 17.04
N ASN A 367 -6.72 -15.53 17.33
CA ASN A 367 -5.54 -14.89 17.94
C ASN A 367 -4.25 -14.95 17.09
N HIS A 368 -4.31 -15.43 15.85
CA HIS A 368 -3.18 -15.47 14.91
C HIS A 368 -3.39 -14.46 13.77
N ALA A 369 -3.30 -13.17 14.10
CA ALA A 369 -3.59 -12.08 13.16
C ALA A 369 -2.82 -12.17 11.83
N SER A 370 -1.58 -12.67 11.86
CA SER A 370 -0.75 -12.86 10.66
C SER A 370 -1.26 -13.99 9.78
N GLN A 371 -1.78 -15.07 10.38
CA GLN A 371 -2.36 -16.16 9.60
C GLN A 371 -3.70 -15.74 8.97
N VAL A 372 -4.51 -14.97 9.71
CA VAL A 372 -5.75 -14.39 9.18
C VAL A 372 -5.46 -13.42 8.02
N ALA A 373 -4.45 -12.56 8.16
CA ALA A 373 -4.01 -11.67 7.07
C ALA A 373 -3.45 -12.45 5.86
N ALA A 374 -2.92 -13.66 6.06
CA ALA A 374 -2.47 -14.52 4.98
C ALA A 374 -3.65 -15.06 4.16
N LEU A 375 -4.79 -15.37 4.79
CA LEU A 375 -6.03 -15.73 4.07
C LEU A 375 -6.50 -14.58 3.17
N ASP A 376 -6.55 -13.36 3.72
CA ASP A 376 -6.87 -12.15 2.96
C ASP A 376 -5.90 -11.95 1.78
N TYR A 377 -4.62 -12.24 1.99
CA TYR A 377 -3.59 -12.13 0.94
C TYR A 377 -3.84 -13.13 -0.19
N ILE A 378 -4.09 -14.41 0.12
CA ILE A 378 -4.37 -15.45 -0.88
C ILE A 378 -5.60 -15.07 -1.72
N ILE A 379 -6.71 -14.74 -1.07
CA ILE A 379 -7.95 -14.38 -1.75
C ILE A 379 -7.75 -13.15 -2.65
N SER A 380 -6.98 -12.16 -2.17
CA SER A 380 -6.68 -10.95 -2.92
C SER A 380 -5.82 -11.23 -4.16
N VAL A 381 -4.81 -12.10 -4.05
CA VAL A 381 -3.97 -12.51 -5.19
C VAL A 381 -4.76 -13.31 -6.21
N GLU A 382 -5.70 -14.15 -5.76
CA GLU A 382 -6.52 -15.04 -6.60
C GLU A 382 -7.76 -14.39 -7.22
N SER A 383 -8.13 -13.18 -6.79
CA SER A 383 -9.26 -12.43 -7.35
C SER A 383 -9.08 -12.08 -8.82
N ASP A 384 -10.20 -11.91 -9.54
CA ASP A 384 -10.18 -11.40 -10.91
C ASP A 384 -9.65 -9.96 -10.95
N VAL A 385 -10.10 -9.14 -10.01
CA VAL A 385 -9.67 -7.74 -9.85
C VAL A 385 -9.35 -7.43 -8.40
N PHE A 386 -8.15 -6.89 -8.18
CA PHE A 386 -7.75 -6.38 -6.87
C PHE A 386 -7.85 -4.86 -6.82
N ILE A 387 -8.37 -4.31 -5.72
CA ILE A 387 -8.57 -2.87 -5.54
C ILE A 387 -8.18 -2.48 -4.11
N PRO A 388 -7.10 -1.72 -3.89
CA PRO A 388 -6.78 -1.17 -2.58
C PRO A 388 -7.41 0.21 -2.39
N SER A 389 -8.04 0.44 -1.23
CA SER A 389 -8.52 1.78 -0.85
C SER A 389 -7.40 2.69 -0.35
N HIS A 390 -6.23 2.14 -0.02
CA HIS A 390 -5.03 2.85 0.44
C HIS A 390 -3.74 2.13 0.02
N SER A 391 -2.66 2.86 -0.22
CA SER A 391 -1.36 2.33 -0.67
C SER A 391 -0.47 1.82 0.48
N GLY A 392 -0.99 0.87 1.25
CA GLY A 392 -0.30 0.23 2.37
C GLY A 392 0.58 -0.99 2.00
N ASN A 393 1.16 -1.64 3.02
CA ASN A 393 2.07 -2.78 2.84
C ASN A 393 1.39 -3.97 2.15
N MET A 394 0.16 -4.31 2.54
CA MET A 394 -0.59 -5.40 1.90
C MET A 394 -0.94 -5.07 0.44
N ALA A 395 -1.39 -3.84 0.17
CA ALA A 395 -1.69 -3.39 -1.20
C ALA A 395 -0.47 -3.57 -2.12
N ARG A 396 0.70 -3.08 -1.70
CA ARG A 396 1.96 -3.24 -2.45
C ARG A 396 2.37 -4.70 -2.62
N ALA A 397 2.23 -5.52 -1.57
CA ALA A 397 2.61 -6.93 -1.61
C ALA A 397 1.71 -7.77 -2.54
N VAL A 398 0.39 -7.50 -2.53
CA VAL A 398 -0.57 -8.15 -3.44
C VAL A 398 -0.35 -7.64 -4.87
N GLU A 399 -0.22 -6.34 -5.08
CA GLU A 399 0.09 -5.75 -6.39
C GLU A 399 1.34 -6.37 -7.01
N GLY A 400 2.44 -6.45 -6.26
CA GLY A 400 3.68 -7.06 -6.73
C GLY A 400 3.50 -8.53 -7.11
N HIS A 401 2.77 -9.31 -6.32
CA HIS A 401 2.53 -10.72 -6.62
C HIS A 401 1.61 -10.91 -7.83
N ARG A 402 0.57 -10.07 -7.96
CA ARG A 402 -0.30 -10.07 -9.14
C ARG A 402 0.46 -9.70 -10.42
N ARG A 403 1.44 -8.77 -10.33
CA ARG A 403 2.40 -8.49 -11.41
C ARG A 403 3.26 -9.70 -11.74
N PHE A 404 3.82 -10.35 -10.74
CA PHE A 404 4.60 -11.57 -10.89
C PHE A 404 3.82 -12.69 -11.61
N LEU A 405 2.53 -12.87 -11.29
CA LEU A 405 1.65 -13.89 -11.88
C LEU A 405 1.03 -13.47 -13.23
N GLY A 406 1.80 -12.77 -14.07
CA GLY A 406 1.36 -12.35 -15.40
C GLY A 406 0.51 -11.07 -15.41
N HIS A 407 0.81 -10.12 -14.50
CA HIS A 407 0.17 -8.81 -14.48
C HIS A 407 -1.36 -8.89 -14.39
N ARG A 408 -1.86 -9.69 -13.45
CA ARG A 408 -3.29 -9.78 -13.13
C ARG A 408 -3.87 -8.40 -12.82
N LYS A 409 -5.14 -8.18 -13.14
CA LYS A 409 -5.79 -6.86 -13.10
C LYS A 409 -5.78 -6.27 -11.69
N THR A 410 -5.18 -5.10 -11.53
CA THR A 410 -5.31 -4.29 -10.32
C THR A 410 -5.78 -2.90 -10.72
N LEU A 411 -6.79 -2.38 -10.04
CA LEU A 411 -7.25 -1.01 -10.21
C LEU A 411 -6.85 -0.22 -8.96
N THR A 412 -6.01 0.80 -9.15
CA THR A 412 -5.59 1.71 -8.08
C THR A 412 -6.32 3.03 -8.30
N PRO A 413 -7.33 3.36 -7.47
CA PRO A 413 -8.02 4.64 -7.57
C PRO A 413 -7.05 5.79 -7.28
N ASP A 414 -7.22 6.89 -8.01
CA ASP A 414 -6.69 8.19 -7.57
C ASP A 414 -7.58 8.71 -6.43
N ARG A 415 -6.99 9.29 -5.39
CA ARG A 415 -7.63 9.46 -4.07
C ARG A 415 -7.80 10.91 -3.64
#